data_AF-X0ZFR8-F1
#
_entry.id   AF-X0ZFR8-F1
#
_cell.length_a   1.000
_cell.length_b   1.000
_cell.length_c   1.000
_cell.angle_alpha   90.00
_cell.angle_beta   90.00
_cell.angle_gamma   90.00
#
_symmetry.space_group_name_H-M   'P 1'
#
loop_
_entity.id
_entity.type
_entity.pdbx_description
1 polymer ?
#
loop_
_entity_poly.entity_id
_entity_poly.type
_entity_poly.pdbx_seq_one_letter_code
_entity_poly.pdbx_strand_id
1 'polypeptide(L)'
;RAFHYGMDIAVPYGSPIFAAANGKVVKVTFGWGGGYGNYLIIYHGGGYATLYAHCSRIIISNGQSVKAGQVIAYIGSTGFSTGSHLHFEVRINGVAKNPSNYF
;
A
#
# COMPACT_ATOMS: atom_id res chain seq x y z
N ARG A 1 15.14 -12.36 11.98
CA ARG A 1 15.04 -11.84 10.60
C ARG A 1 13.57 -11.89 10.22
N ALA A 2 12.84 -10.78 10.35
CA ALA A 2 11.42 -10.74 10.00
C ALA A 2 11.30 -10.82 8.48
N PHE A 3 10.53 -11.78 7.98
CA PHE A 3 10.31 -11.94 6.55
C PHE A 3 9.53 -10.72 6.03
N HIS A 4 10.17 -9.88 5.20
CA HIS A 4 9.53 -8.79 4.45
C HIS A 4 9.05 -9.35 3.12
N TYR A 5 7.73 -9.48 2.94
CA TYR A 5 7.11 -9.83 1.65
C TYR A 5 6.67 -8.57 0.88
N GLY A 6 7.16 -7.39 1.27
CA GLY A 6 6.91 -6.12 0.59
C GLY A 6 8.19 -5.54 -0.01
N MET A 7 8.03 -4.67 -1.01
CA MET A 7 9.09 -3.83 -1.55
C MET A 7 9.04 -2.48 -0.85
N ASP A 8 10.15 -2.10 -0.23
CA ASP A 8 10.30 -0.78 0.38
C ASP A 8 10.98 0.16 -0.63
N ILE A 9 10.29 1.25 -0.99
CA ILE A 9 10.78 2.22 -1.96
C ILE A 9 11.01 3.53 -1.21
N ALA A 10 12.28 3.91 -1.05
CA ALA A 10 12.65 5.17 -0.41
C ALA A 10 12.20 6.34 -1.30
N VAL A 11 11.31 7.18 -0.76
CA VAL A 11 10.69 8.31 -1.48
C VAL A 11 10.49 9.47 -0.50
N PRO A 12 10.68 10.74 -0.90
CA PRO A 12 10.46 11.89 -0.04
C PRO A 12 9.05 11.94 0.56
N TYR A 13 8.94 12.43 1.80
CA TYR A 13 7.67 12.59 2.50
C TYR A 13 6.71 13.46 1.68
N GLY A 14 5.43 13.08 1.63
CA GLY A 14 4.41 13.83 0.91
C GLY A 14 4.42 13.60 -0.60
N SER A 15 5.30 12.75 -1.14
CA SER A 15 5.23 12.35 -2.55
C SER A 15 3.95 11.57 -2.83
N PRO A 16 3.36 11.68 -4.03
CA PRO A 16 2.14 10.96 -4.38
C PRO A 16 2.37 9.45 -4.48
N ILE A 17 1.41 8.67 -3.96
CA ILE A 17 1.32 7.23 -4.16
C ILE A 17 0.23 6.99 -5.21
N PHE A 18 0.56 6.20 -6.23
CA PHE A 18 -0.33 5.87 -7.33
C PHE A 18 -0.84 4.42 -7.22
N ALA A 19 -2.07 4.17 -7.64
CA ALA A 19 -2.59 2.81 -7.75
C ALA A 19 -1.85 2.05 -8.85
N ALA A 20 -1.29 0.88 -8.50
CA ALA A 20 -0.55 0.03 -9.43
C ALA A 20 -1.43 -0.54 -10.55
N ALA A 21 -2.71 -0.79 -10.27
CA ALA A 21 -3.67 -1.32 -11.23
C ALA A 21 -5.11 -0.85 -10.92
N ASN A 22 -6.01 -1.02 -11.89
CA ASN A 22 -7.44 -0.79 -11.70
C ASN A 22 -7.97 -1.69 -10.57
N GLY A 23 -8.88 -1.19 -9.75
CA GLY A 23 -9.44 -2.01 -8.68
C GLY A 23 -10.42 -1.30 -7.78
N LYS A 24 -10.80 -1.99 -6.72
CA LYS A 24 -11.68 -1.48 -5.66
C LYS A 24 -10.92 -1.42 -4.36
N VAL A 25 -11.01 -0.29 -3.66
CA VAL A 25 -10.43 -0.12 -2.33
C VAL A 25 -11.21 -1.00 -1.35
N VAL A 26 -10.54 -2.00 -0.80
CA VAL A 26 -11.15 -2.98 0.12
C VAL A 26 -10.77 -2.73 1.57
N LYS A 27 -9.71 -1.95 1.82
CA LYS A 27 -9.33 -1.54 3.16
C LYS A 27 -8.66 -0.17 3.14
N VAL A 28 -9.02 0.65 4.11
CA VAL A 28 -8.33 1.88 4.51
C VAL A 28 -8.25 1.83 6.03
N THR A 29 -7.06 2.03 6.58
CA THR A 29 -6.80 1.98 8.01
C THR A 29 -5.91 3.16 8.40
N PHE A 30 -6.23 3.76 9.54
CA PHE A 30 -5.47 4.85 10.14
C PHE A 30 -4.94 4.42 11.51
N GLY A 31 -3.81 4.98 11.94
CA GLY A 31 -3.18 4.68 13.23
C GLY A 31 -2.12 3.57 13.14
N TRP A 32 -2.00 2.73 14.16
CA TRP A 32 -0.88 1.78 14.27
C TRP A 32 -0.87 0.70 13.18
N GLY A 33 -2.04 0.21 12.76
CA GLY A 33 -2.17 -0.69 11.61
C GLY A 33 -1.38 -2.01 11.71
N GLY A 34 -0.96 -2.44 12.90
CA GLY A 34 -0.10 -3.63 13.08
C GLY A 34 1.36 -3.42 12.66
N GLY A 35 1.81 -2.16 12.62
CA GLY A 35 3.14 -1.77 12.15
C GLY A 35 3.12 -1.07 10.78
N TYR A 36 2.09 -1.30 9.95
CA TYR A 36 1.95 -0.63 8.66
C TYR A 36 1.66 0.88 8.77
N GLY A 37 1.22 1.35 9.93
CA GLY A 37 0.77 2.74 10.08
C GLY A 37 -0.56 2.97 9.36
N ASN A 38 -0.71 4.14 8.73
CA ASN A 38 -1.82 4.35 7.81
C ASN A 38 -1.55 3.56 6.54
N TYR A 39 -2.52 2.74 6.14
CA TYR A 39 -2.38 1.94 4.93
C TYR A 39 -3.71 1.70 4.25
N LEU A 40 -3.63 1.29 2.99
CA LEU A 40 -4.79 0.89 2.21
C LEU A 40 -4.50 -0.36 1.38
N ILE A 41 -5.57 -1.09 1.03
CA ILE A 41 -5.53 -2.26 0.17
C ILE A 41 -6.50 -2.07 -0.98
N ILE A 42 -6.02 -2.30 -2.21
CA ILE A 42 -6.84 -2.32 -3.42
C ILE A 42 -6.92 -3.75 -3.93
N TYR A 43 -8.14 -4.24 -4.16
CA TYR A 43 -8.39 -5.52 -4.82
C TYR A 43 -8.58 -5.32 -6.33
N HIS A 44 -7.85 -6.08 -7.12
CA HIS A 44 -7.80 -5.95 -8.58
C HIS A 44 -8.64 -7.02 -9.32
N GLY A 45 -9.21 -7.99 -8.59
CA GLY A 45 -9.87 -9.15 -9.18
C GLY A 45 -8.96 -10.38 -9.23
N GLY A 46 -9.53 -11.55 -9.48
CA GLY A 46 -8.78 -12.80 -9.66
C GLY A 46 -7.90 -13.22 -8.47
N GLY A 47 -8.23 -12.77 -7.25
CA GLY A 47 -7.42 -13.03 -6.06
C GLY A 47 -6.27 -12.04 -5.82
N TYR A 48 -6.02 -11.11 -6.75
CA TYR A 48 -4.92 -10.14 -6.64
C TYR A 48 -5.32 -8.89 -5.86
N ALA A 49 -4.43 -8.44 -4.98
CA ALA A 49 -4.55 -7.16 -4.28
C ALA A 49 -3.18 -6.51 -4.09
N THR A 50 -3.16 -5.19 -3.91
CA THR A 50 -1.96 -4.44 -3.53
C THR A 50 -2.18 -3.72 -2.21
N LEU A 51 -1.13 -3.67 -1.37
CA LEU A 51 -1.11 -2.93 -0.12
C LEU A 51 -0.11 -1.78 -0.22
N TYR A 52 -0.51 -0.61 0.28
CA TYR A 52 0.31 0.60 0.35
C TYR A 52 0.31 1.08 1.79
N ALA A 53 1.47 1.09 2.44
CA ALA A 53 1.62 1.40 3.87
C ALA A 53 2.52 2.62 4.13
N HIS A 54 2.64 2.96 5.41
CA HIS A 54 3.35 4.11 5.96
C HIS A 54 2.87 5.47 5.44
N CYS A 55 1.61 5.55 4.99
CA CYS A 55 1.09 6.76 4.36
C CYS A 55 0.99 7.94 5.35
N SER A 56 1.38 9.14 4.92
CA SER A 56 1.10 10.36 5.68
C SER A 56 -0.38 10.74 5.61
N ARG A 57 -0.97 10.57 4.42
CA ARG A 57 -2.37 10.89 4.13
C ARG A 57 -2.93 9.92 3.10
N ILE A 58 -4.16 9.46 3.33
CA ILE A 58 -4.93 8.65 2.37
C ILE A 58 -6.09 9.53 1.87
N ILE A 59 -6.29 9.60 0.56
CA ILE A 59 -7.29 10.50 -0.07
C ILE A 59 -8.43 9.75 -0.76
N ILE A 60 -8.52 8.44 -0.52
CA ILE A 60 -9.57 7.55 -1.03
C ILE A 60 -10.27 6.87 0.14
N SER A 61 -11.45 6.31 -0.13
CA SER A 61 -12.29 5.66 0.89
C SER A 61 -12.56 4.19 0.57
N ASN A 62 -12.94 3.43 1.59
CA ASN A 62 -13.38 2.04 1.41
C ASN A 62 -14.53 1.96 0.41
N GLY A 63 -14.47 0.97 -0.48
CA GLY A 63 -15.46 0.75 -1.53
C GLY A 63 -15.27 1.58 -2.80
N GLN A 64 -14.38 2.57 -2.79
CA GLN A 64 -14.10 3.41 -3.97
C GLN A 64 -13.42 2.60 -5.08
N SER A 65 -13.82 2.82 -6.33
CA SER A 65 -13.11 2.30 -7.51
C SER A 65 -11.98 3.24 -7.90
N VAL A 66 -10.84 2.69 -8.28
CA VAL A 66 -9.64 3.42 -8.70
C VAL A 66 -9.10 2.90 -10.02
N LYS A 67 -8.45 3.79 -10.79
CA LYS A 67 -7.75 3.42 -12.02
C LYS A 67 -6.25 3.32 -11.77
N ALA A 68 -5.56 2.51 -12.58
CA ALA A 68 -4.11 2.49 -12.63
C ALA A 68 -3.56 3.91 -12.85
N GLY A 69 -2.53 4.29 -12.10
CA GLY A 69 -1.95 5.64 -12.15
C GLY A 69 -2.77 6.73 -11.44
N GLN A 70 -3.88 6.39 -10.78
CA GLN A 70 -4.63 7.35 -9.96
C GLN A 70 -3.90 7.60 -8.63
N VAL A 71 -3.80 8.86 -8.20
CA VAL A 71 -3.28 9.20 -6.87
C VAL A 71 -4.26 8.73 -5.80
N ILE A 72 -3.74 7.97 -4.83
CA ILE A 72 -4.53 7.31 -3.79
C ILE A 72 -4.13 7.73 -2.38
N ALA A 73 -2.86 8.07 -2.18
CA ALA A 73 -2.32 8.45 -0.89
C ALA A 73 -1.02 9.23 -1.09
N TYR A 74 -0.38 9.60 0.01
CA TYR A 74 0.89 10.30 0.04
C TYR A 74 1.88 9.58 0.95
N ILE A 75 3.14 9.56 0.55
CA ILE A 75 4.24 8.95 1.31
C ILE A 75 4.35 9.59 2.69
N GLY A 76 4.60 8.76 3.69
CA GLY A 76 4.85 9.20 5.05
C GLY A 76 5.87 8.32 5.75
N SER A 77 5.77 8.29 7.07
CA SER A 77 6.61 7.46 7.94
C SER A 77 5.81 6.98 9.16
N THR A 78 4.50 6.74 8.98
CA THR A 78 3.62 6.30 10.08
C THR A 78 3.79 4.82 10.40
N GLY A 79 3.50 4.40 11.63
CA GLY A 79 3.64 3.01 12.04
C GLY A 79 5.09 2.68 12.39
N PHE A 80 5.50 1.44 12.12
CA PHE A 80 6.85 0.97 12.35
C PHE A 80 7.72 1.27 11.13
N SER A 81 8.19 2.51 11.04
CA SER A 81 9.06 2.98 9.97
C SER A 81 10.23 3.77 10.55
N THR A 82 11.43 3.57 9.99
CA THR A 82 12.65 4.31 10.37
C THR A 82 12.89 5.56 9.52
N GLY A 83 12.07 5.80 8.49
CA GLY A 83 12.21 6.94 7.59
C GLY A 83 11.18 6.94 6.46
N SER A 84 11.10 8.03 5.71
CA SER A 84 10.11 8.18 4.63
C SER A 84 10.31 7.15 3.52
N HIS A 85 9.34 6.26 3.34
CA HIS A 85 9.33 5.26 2.27
C HIS A 85 7.90 4.75 2.01
N LEU A 86 7.70 4.13 0.85
CA LEU A 86 6.53 3.31 0.55
C LEU A 86 6.83 1.87 0.93
N HIS A 87 6.02 1.27 1.80
CA HIS A 87 5.95 -0.19 1.89
C HIS A 87 4.84 -0.69 0.96
N PHE A 88 5.22 -1.46 -0.06
CA PHE A 88 4.33 -1.96 -1.10
C PHE A 88 4.29 -3.49 -1.10
N GLU A 89 3.10 -4.08 -1.08
CA GLU A 89 2.95 -5.54 -1.25
C GLU A 89 2.05 -5.89 -2.41
N VAL A 90 2.33 -7.02 -3.05
CA VAL A 90 1.38 -7.74 -3.90
C VAL A 90 0.86 -8.94 -3.10
N ARG A 91 -0.46 -9.07 -3.01
CA ARG A 91 -1.13 -10.16 -2.29
C ARG A 91 -1.92 -11.01 -3.27
N ILE A 92 -1.85 -12.32 -3.09
CA ILE A 92 -2.62 -13.30 -3.86
C ILE A 92 -3.43 -14.15 -2.88
N ASN A 93 -4.75 -14.13 -3.02
CA ASN A 93 -5.70 -14.80 -2.13
C ASN A 93 -5.49 -14.43 -0.65
N GLY A 94 -5.20 -13.15 -0.38
CA GLY A 94 -4.98 -12.62 0.97
C GLY A 94 -3.58 -12.86 1.55
N VAL A 95 -2.74 -13.64 0.89
CA VAL A 95 -1.36 -13.91 1.32
C VAL A 95 -0.41 -12.95 0.63
N ALA A 96 0.40 -12.22 1.40
CA ALA A 96 1.49 -11.41 0.86
C ALA A 96 2.50 -12.29 0.12
N LYS A 97 2.81 -11.93 -1.11
CA LYS A 97 3.81 -12.60 -1.96
C LYS A 97 4.94 -11.63 -2.21
N ASN A 98 6.16 -12.15 -2.32
CA ASN A 98 7.32 -11.32 -2.63
C ASN A 98 7.10 -10.57 -3.96
N PRO A 99 7.04 -9.23 -3.96
CA PRO A 99 6.75 -8.44 -5.15
C PRO A 99 7.86 -8.53 -6.21
N SER A 100 9.09 -8.93 -5.85
CA SER A 100 10.20 -9.10 -6.79
C SER A 100 9.95 -10.15 -7.89
N ASN A 101 8.90 -10.97 -7.76
CA ASN A 101 8.53 -11.96 -8.77
C ASN A 101 7.53 -11.41 -9.82
N TYR A 102 7.11 -10.15 -9.69
CA TYR A 102 6.07 -9.54 -10.54
C TYR A 102 6.51 -8.21 -11.18
N PHE A 103 7.77 -7.80 -10.97
CA PHE A 103 8.45 -6.70 -11.65
C PHE A 103 9.58 -7.24 -12.53
#